data_AF-A0A1D3D0Q9-F1
#
_entry.id   AF-A0A1D3D0Q9-F1
#
_cell.length_a   1.000
_cell.length_b   1.000
_cell.length_c   1.000
_cell.angle_alpha   90.00
_cell.angle_beta   90.00
_cell.angle_gamma   90.00
#
_symmetry.space_group_name_H-M   'P 1'
#
loop_
_entity.id
_entity.type
_entity.pdbx_description
1 polymer ?
#
loop_
_entity_poly.entity_id
_entity_poly.type
_entity_poly.pdbx_seq_one_letter_code
_entity_poly.pdbx_strand_id
1 'polypeptide(L)'
;MVLLVILLSLRGYNIGIRLVDEFLAKSGIGACAGFRETAEVIARLGLRMFLGVSAEVASWDSQEKSCSLILTENPLTDFVELPPALANLNYSNIICGVIRGALEQLRMRVSCYFVKDMLKGDDVYEIRLELKELMKEEFEDDDDL
;
A
#
# COMPACT_ATOMS: atom_id res chain seq x y z
N MET A 1 3.05 -11.90 18.39
CA MET A 1 2.77 -10.55 17.85
C MET A 1 3.40 -10.33 16.48
N VAL A 2 4.72 -10.48 16.31
CA VAL A 2 5.42 -10.36 15.00
C VAL A 2 4.82 -11.27 13.92
N LEU A 3 4.50 -12.52 14.26
CA LEU A 3 3.86 -13.47 13.33
C LEU A 3 2.51 -12.98 12.81
N LEU A 4 1.68 -12.36 13.66
CA LEU A 4 0.36 -11.86 13.25
C LEU A 4 0.48 -10.69 12.26
N VAL A 5 1.43 -9.78 12.52
CA VAL A 5 1.74 -8.64 11.64
C VAL A 5 2.20 -9.12 10.26
N ILE A 6 3.06 -10.15 10.23
CA ILE A 6 3.52 -10.79 8.98
C ILE A 6 2.36 -11.44 8.23
N LEU A 7 1.49 -12.16 8.93
CA LEU A 7 0.33 -12.83 8.32
C LEU A 7 -0.64 -11.85 7.66
N LEU A 8 -0.92 -10.71 8.31
CA LEU A 8 -1.80 -9.67 7.75
C LEU A 8 -1.19 -9.06 6.47
N SER A 9 0.11 -8.73 6.50
CA SER A 9 0.82 -8.21 5.33
C SER A 9 0.90 -9.23 4.19
N LEU A 10 1.10 -10.52 4.49
CA LEU A 10 1.13 -11.58 3.49
C LEU A 10 -0.24 -11.78 2.83
N ARG A 11 -1.31 -11.80 3.64
CA ARG A 11 -2.68 -11.89 3.11
C ARG A 11 -3.02 -10.69 2.24
N GLY A 12 -2.68 -9.49 2.70
CA GLY A 12 -2.85 -8.27 1.92
C GLY A 12 -2.11 -8.32 0.58
N TYR A 13 -0.87 -8.82 0.57
CA TYR A 13 -0.09 -8.93 -0.66
C TYR A 13 -0.73 -9.83 -1.72
N ASN A 14 -1.22 -11.00 -1.34
CA ASN A 14 -1.92 -11.89 -2.26
C ASN A 14 -3.22 -11.26 -2.81
N ILE A 15 -3.89 -10.44 -2.01
CA ILE A 15 -5.04 -9.65 -2.47
C ILE A 15 -4.58 -8.59 -3.47
N GLY A 16 -3.53 -7.82 -3.13
CA GLY A 16 -2.99 -6.74 -3.95
C GLY A 16 -2.58 -7.18 -5.35
N ILE A 17 -1.92 -8.35 -5.47
CA ILE A 17 -1.54 -8.93 -6.76
C ILE A 17 -2.75 -9.11 -7.70
N ARG A 18 -3.90 -9.52 -7.17
CA ARG A 18 -5.10 -9.79 -7.98
C ARG A 18 -5.96 -8.54 -8.19
N LEU A 19 -5.94 -7.65 -7.21
CA LEU A 19 -6.79 -6.47 -7.16
C LEU A 19 -6.32 -5.38 -8.13
N VAL A 20 -5.04 -5.34 -8.47
CA VAL A 20 -4.48 -4.35 -9.41
C VAL A 20 -5.08 -4.45 -10.81
N ASP A 21 -5.35 -5.65 -11.32
CA ASP A 21 -5.94 -5.83 -12.65
C ASP A 21 -7.35 -5.23 -12.72
N GLU A 22 -8.16 -5.47 -11.68
CA GLU A 22 -9.48 -4.87 -11.55
C GLU A 22 -9.40 -3.34 -11.44
N PHE A 23 -8.42 -2.83 -10.67
CA PHE A 23 -8.19 -1.40 -10.54
C PHE A 23 -7.85 -0.76 -11.89
N LEU A 24 -6.92 -1.31 -12.65
CA LEU A 24 -6.52 -0.79 -13.97
C LEU A 24 -7.70 -0.84 -14.96
N ALA A 25 -8.46 -1.94 -14.96
CA ALA A 25 -9.62 -2.10 -15.84
C ALA A 25 -10.75 -1.08 -15.56
N LYS A 26 -10.98 -0.73 -14.29
CA LYS A 26 -12.09 0.16 -13.88
C LYS A 26 -11.70 1.63 -13.77
N SER A 27 -10.43 1.93 -13.50
CA SER A 27 -9.97 3.32 -13.33
C SER A 27 -9.76 4.05 -14.64
N GLY A 28 -9.53 3.33 -15.75
CA GLY A 28 -9.14 3.92 -17.02
C GLY A 28 -7.75 4.57 -17.00
N ILE A 29 -6.96 4.32 -15.96
CA ILE A 29 -5.60 4.83 -15.81
C ILE A 29 -4.66 3.97 -16.67
N GLY A 30 -3.86 4.63 -17.50
CA GLY A 30 -2.78 3.98 -18.26
C GLY A 30 -1.56 3.66 -17.38
N ALA A 31 -0.43 3.33 -18.00
CA ALA A 31 0.82 3.17 -17.26
C ALA A 31 1.19 4.50 -16.56
N CYS A 32 1.37 4.46 -15.24
CA CYS A 32 1.86 5.63 -14.50
C CYS A 32 3.31 5.93 -14.91
N ALA A 33 3.68 7.20 -15.04
CA ALA A 33 5.00 7.63 -15.50
C ALA A 33 6.12 7.38 -14.47
N GLY A 34 5.78 7.15 -13.19
CA GLY A 34 6.75 6.82 -12.16
C GLY A 34 6.15 6.60 -10.78
N PHE A 35 7.03 6.29 -9.82
CA PHE A 35 6.64 5.97 -8.44
C PHE A 35 5.86 7.09 -7.74
N ARG A 36 6.24 8.36 -7.99
CA ARG A 36 5.55 9.52 -7.43
C ARG A 36 4.10 9.64 -7.86
N GLU A 37 3.84 9.53 -9.16
CA GLU A 37 2.48 9.54 -9.70
C GLU A 37 1.69 8.32 -9.19
N THR A 38 2.35 7.16 -9.15
CA THR A 38 1.70 5.94 -8.66
C THR A 38 1.26 6.06 -7.20
N ALA A 39 2.07 6.69 -6.34
CA ALA A 39 1.70 6.96 -4.95
C ALA A 39 0.45 7.85 -4.84
N GLU A 40 0.35 8.90 -5.67
CA GLU A 40 -0.84 9.78 -5.74
C GLU A 40 -2.08 9.03 -6.23
N VAL A 41 -1.93 8.18 -7.25
CA VAL A 41 -3.02 7.34 -7.77
C VAL A 41 -3.53 6.37 -6.71
N ILE A 42 -2.63 5.72 -5.97
CA ILE A 42 -3.00 4.84 -4.84
C ILE A 42 -3.75 5.64 -3.78
N ALA A 43 -3.20 6.78 -3.36
CA ALA A 43 -3.76 7.59 -2.29
C ALA A 43 -5.15 8.15 -2.59
N ARG A 44 -5.35 8.67 -3.82
CA ARG A 44 -6.57 9.41 -4.19
C ARG A 44 -7.63 8.53 -4.83
N LEU A 45 -7.22 7.55 -5.63
CA LEU A 45 -8.15 6.70 -6.38
C LEU A 45 -8.19 5.28 -5.86
N GLY A 46 -7.04 4.64 -5.63
CA GLY A 46 -6.98 3.24 -5.17
C GLY A 46 -7.71 3.05 -3.85
N LEU A 47 -7.31 3.80 -2.82
CA LEU A 47 -7.97 3.75 -1.51
C LEU A 47 -9.45 4.14 -1.60
N ARG A 48 -9.81 5.10 -2.46
CA ARG A 48 -11.20 5.54 -2.61
C ARG A 48 -12.06 4.45 -3.23
N MET A 49 -11.54 3.75 -4.24
CA MET A 49 -12.26 2.70 -4.94
C MET A 49 -12.56 1.50 -4.03
N PHE A 50 -11.62 1.13 -3.15
CA PHE A 50 -11.73 -0.11 -2.35
C PHE A 50 -12.10 0.08 -0.88
N LEU A 51 -11.76 1.22 -0.29
CA LEU A 51 -12.08 1.54 1.11
C LEU A 51 -13.01 2.75 1.25
N GLY A 52 -13.34 3.46 0.17
CA GLY A 52 -14.21 4.65 0.23
C GLY A 52 -13.53 5.91 0.79
N VAL A 53 -12.25 5.83 1.16
CA VAL A 53 -11.47 6.94 1.73
C VAL A 53 -10.30 7.34 0.83
N SER A 54 -9.80 8.55 0.97
CA SER A 54 -8.58 9.00 0.30
C SER A 54 -7.49 9.29 1.33
N ALA A 55 -6.23 9.23 0.89
CA ALA A 55 -5.08 9.65 1.67
C ALA A 55 -4.44 10.90 1.06
N GLU A 56 -3.74 11.67 1.90
CA GLU A 56 -2.80 12.69 1.47
C GLU A 56 -1.41 12.05 1.28
N VAL A 57 -0.72 12.40 0.20
CA VAL A 57 0.68 12.00 0.00
C VAL A 57 1.59 13.14 0.47
N ALA A 58 2.44 12.87 1.45
CA ALA A 58 3.31 13.85 2.07
C ALA A 58 4.72 13.29 2.34
N SER A 59 5.58 14.12 2.94
CA SER A 59 6.88 13.70 3.49
C SER A 59 7.79 12.96 2.48
N TRP A 60 7.81 13.48 1.24
CA TRP A 60 8.71 13.01 0.19
C TRP A 60 10.17 13.20 0.58
N ASP A 61 11.00 12.19 0.31
CA ASP A 61 12.45 12.37 0.37
C ASP A 61 12.98 13.14 -0.84
N SER A 62 14.24 13.60 -0.75
CA SER A 62 14.89 14.37 -1.82
C SER A 62 15.12 13.58 -3.11
N GLN A 63 14.99 12.25 -3.06
CA GLN A 63 15.20 11.35 -4.21
C GLN A 63 13.88 10.90 -4.84
N GLU A 64 12.74 11.33 -4.31
CA GLU A 64 11.39 10.88 -4.67
C GLU A 64 11.23 9.35 -4.64
N LYS A 65 11.91 8.70 -3.69
CA LYS A 65 11.88 7.24 -3.47
C LYS A 65 11.11 6.84 -2.23
N SER A 66 10.71 7.78 -1.38
CA SER A 66 9.85 7.49 -0.24
C SER A 66 8.91 8.63 0.06
N CYS A 67 7.71 8.28 0.49
CA CYS A 67 6.65 9.20 0.90
C CYS A 67 5.82 8.60 2.04
N SER A 68 4.96 9.40 2.64
CA SER A 68 3.97 8.98 3.62
C SER A 68 2.57 9.13 3.03
N LEU A 69 1.74 8.10 3.19
CA LEU A 69 0.30 8.14 2.95
C LEU A 69 -0.39 8.43 4.28
N ILE A 70 -1.04 9.58 4.39
CA ILE A 70 -1.70 10.04 5.61
C ILE A 70 -3.21 9.86 5.44
N LEU A 71 -3.82 9.10 6.34
CA LEU A 71 -5.27 8.89 6.40
C LEU A 71 -5.80 9.46 7.72
N THR A 72 -6.83 10.29 7.62
CA THR A 72 -7.57 10.79 8.79
C THR A 72 -8.69 9.85 9.22
N GLU A 73 -9.10 8.95 8.33
CA GLU A 73 -10.19 8.00 8.54
C GLU A 73 -9.77 6.62 8.01
N ASN A 74 -10.16 5.57 8.73
CA ASN A 74 -9.85 4.19 8.37
C ASN A 74 -11.07 3.30 8.69
N PRO A 75 -11.90 2.97 7.68
CA PRO A 75 -13.14 2.22 7.91
C PRO A 75 -12.95 0.83 8.52
N LEU A 76 -11.73 0.29 8.48
CA LEU A 76 -11.40 -0.99 9.10
C LEU A 76 -11.32 -0.91 10.63
N THR A 77 -11.29 0.30 11.21
CA THR A 77 -11.04 0.53 12.63
C THR A 77 -12.17 1.24 13.37
N ASP A 78 -13.27 1.62 12.70
CA ASP A 78 -14.38 2.42 13.25
C ASP A 78 -15.01 1.86 14.55
N PHE A 79 -14.88 0.55 14.79
CA PHE A 79 -15.41 -0.12 15.98
C PHE A 79 -14.40 -1.06 16.62
N VAL A 80 -13.11 -0.78 16.44
CA VAL A 80 -12.02 -1.63 16.93
C VAL A 80 -11.37 -1.00 18.14
N GLU A 81 -11.32 -1.74 19.24
CA GLU A 81 -10.46 -1.43 20.38
C GLU A 81 -9.42 -2.55 20.53
N LEU A 82 -8.14 -2.18 20.60
CA LEU A 82 -7.08 -3.17 20.77
C LEU A 82 -6.97 -3.57 22.24
N PRO A 83 -7.00 -4.87 22.59
CA PRO A 83 -6.72 -5.29 23.94
C PRO A 83 -5.26 -4.98 24.30
N PRO A 84 -4.92 -4.79 25.59
CA PRO A 84 -3.56 -4.44 26.01
C PRO A 84 -2.47 -5.40 25.51
N ALA A 85 -2.80 -6.69 25.40
CA ALA A 85 -1.89 -7.72 24.87
C ALA A 85 -1.51 -7.53 23.38
N LEU A 86 -2.29 -6.74 22.63
CA LEU A 86 -2.11 -6.44 21.21
C LEU A 86 -1.85 -4.96 20.97
N ALA A 87 -1.47 -4.18 21.98
CA ALA A 87 -1.27 -2.73 21.85
C ALA A 87 -0.28 -2.32 20.73
N ASN A 88 0.69 -3.17 20.41
CA ASN A 88 1.67 -2.90 19.35
C ASN A 88 1.24 -3.45 17.97
N LEU A 89 0.08 -4.10 17.86
CA LEU A 89 -0.43 -4.61 16.58
C LEU A 89 -0.87 -3.45 15.68
N ASN A 90 -0.35 -3.39 14.47
CA ASN A 90 -0.97 -2.57 13.41
C ASN A 90 -2.13 -3.38 12.82
N TYR A 91 -3.34 -3.07 13.27
CA TYR A 91 -4.54 -3.84 12.91
C TYR A 91 -4.78 -3.84 11.40
N SER A 92 -4.63 -2.69 10.76
CA SER A 92 -4.84 -2.50 9.32
C SER A 92 -3.61 -2.80 8.47
N ASN A 93 -2.65 -3.61 8.95
CA ASN A 93 -1.44 -3.95 8.18
C ASN A 93 -1.72 -4.72 6.88
N ILE A 94 -2.96 -5.19 6.69
CA ILE A 94 -3.45 -5.70 5.42
C ILE A 94 -3.36 -4.64 4.30
N ILE A 95 -3.57 -3.35 4.59
CA ILE A 95 -3.46 -2.25 3.62
C ILE A 95 -2.03 -2.18 3.07
N CYS A 96 -1.03 -2.26 3.94
CA CYS A 96 0.38 -2.29 3.55
C CYS A 96 0.70 -3.48 2.62
N GLY A 97 0.13 -4.65 2.95
CA GLY A 97 0.21 -5.83 2.11
C GLY A 97 -0.37 -5.60 0.71
N VAL A 98 -1.59 -5.08 0.64
CA VAL A 98 -2.30 -4.80 -0.63
C VAL A 98 -1.49 -3.84 -1.50
N ILE A 99 -1.02 -2.72 -0.93
CA ILE A 99 -0.20 -1.74 -1.65
C ILE A 99 1.06 -2.39 -2.21
N ARG A 100 1.75 -3.20 -1.40
CA ARG A 100 2.97 -3.91 -1.84
C ARG A 100 2.68 -4.89 -2.98
N GLY A 101 1.62 -5.69 -2.86
CA GLY A 101 1.25 -6.67 -3.89
C GLY A 101 0.86 -6.02 -5.21
N ALA A 102 0.08 -4.94 -5.15
CA ALA A 102 -0.33 -4.20 -6.34
C ALA A 102 0.86 -3.54 -7.04
N LEU A 103 1.75 -2.89 -6.28
CA LEU A 103 2.94 -2.23 -6.85
C LEU A 103 3.94 -3.22 -7.46
N GLU A 104 4.03 -4.44 -6.91
CA GLU A 104 4.90 -5.47 -7.47
C GLU A 104 4.45 -5.91 -8.87
N GLN A 105 3.14 -6.01 -9.11
CA GLN A 105 2.59 -6.26 -10.45
C GLN A 105 2.86 -5.11 -11.43
N LEU A 106 3.03 -3.89 -10.92
CA LEU A 106 3.47 -2.72 -11.67
C LEU A 106 5.01 -2.59 -11.70
N ARG A 107 5.73 -3.67 -11.41
CA ARG A 107 7.21 -3.76 -11.44
C ARG A 107 7.92 -2.81 -10.46
N MET A 108 7.22 -2.37 -9.42
CA MET A 108 7.77 -1.55 -8.35
C MET A 108 7.87 -2.36 -7.07
N ARG A 109 9.09 -2.75 -6.70
CA ARG A 109 9.34 -3.41 -5.42
C ARG A 109 9.43 -2.36 -4.33
N VAL A 110 8.54 -2.44 -3.34
CA VAL A 110 8.43 -1.45 -2.26
C VAL A 110 8.46 -2.08 -0.87
N SER A 111 8.84 -1.29 0.13
CA SER A 111 8.45 -1.53 1.52
C SER A 111 7.30 -0.60 1.90
N CYS A 112 6.33 -1.14 2.63
CA CYS A 112 5.14 -0.41 3.07
C CYS A 112 4.83 -0.80 4.52
N TYR A 113 4.79 0.17 5.43
CA TYR A 113 4.60 -0.08 6.87
C TYR A 113 3.97 1.12 7.58
N PHE A 114 3.25 0.87 8.68
CA PHE A 114 2.68 1.94 9.51
C PHE A 114 3.76 2.63 10.34
N VAL A 115 3.67 3.96 10.42
CA VAL A 115 4.47 4.84 11.29
C VAL A 115 3.60 5.37 12.44
N LYS A 116 2.36 5.75 12.15
CA LYS A 116 1.36 6.21 13.12
C LYS A 116 0.06 5.44 12.97
N ASP A 117 -0.64 5.20 14.07
CA ASP A 117 -1.87 4.42 14.14
C ASP A 117 -2.79 4.98 15.23
N MET A 118 -3.96 5.51 14.85
CA MET A 118 -4.88 6.12 15.81
C MET A 118 -5.41 5.11 16.84
N LEU A 119 -5.40 3.80 16.55
CA LEU A 119 -5.73 2.77 17.56
C LEU A 119 -4.70 2.69 18.69
N LYS A 120 -3.52 3.27 18.50
CA LYS A 120 -2.43 3.33 19.47
C LYS A 120 -2.28 4.71 20.12
N GLY A 121 -3.19 5.63 19.82
CA GLY A 121 -3.23 6.99 20.38
C GLY A 121 -2.58 8.07 19.53
N ASP A 122 -2.21 7.78 18.28
CA ASP A 122 -1.75 8.80 17.33
C ASP A 122 -2.90 9.68 16.81
N ASP A 123 -2.55 10.80 16.20
CA ASP A 123 -3.48 11.80 15.64
C ASP A 123 -4.03 11.44 14.26
N VAL A 124 -3.29 10.63 13.51
CA VAL A 124 -3.61 10.17 12.16
C VAL A 124 -3.09 8.75 11.94
N TYR A 125 -3.56 8.09 10.88
CA TYR A 125 -2.89 6.92 10.33
C TYR A 125 -1.82 7.39 9.36
N GLU A 126 -0.58 6.94 9.54
CA GLU A 126 0.52 7.22 8.62
C GLU A 126 1.13 5.92 8.15
N ILE A 127 1.17 5.72 6.83
CA ILE A 127 1.81 4.58 6.19
C ILE A 127 3.01 5.09 5.39
N ARG A 128 4.22 4.63 5.74
CA ARG A 128 5.43 4.91 4.97
C ARG A 128 5.50 3.97 3.77
N LEU A 129 5.72 4.54 2.60
CA LEU A 129 5.91 3.82 1.35
C LEU A 129 7.30 4.16 0.80
N GLU A 130 8.12 3.15 0.52
CA GLU A 130 9.48 3.32 0.03
C GLU A 130 9.77 2.40 -1.16
N LEU A 131 10.19 2.99 -2.27
CA LEU A 131 10.68 2.27 -3.44
C LEU A 131 12.05 1.67 -3.16
N LYS A 132 12.18 0.36 -3.38
CA LYS A 132 13.44 -0.37 -3.24
C LYS A 132 14.09 -0.62 -4.59
N GLU A 133 13.29 -1.03 -5.57
CA GLU A 133 13.78 -1.44 -6.88
C GLU A 133 12.69 -1.29 -7.95
N LEU A 134 13.11 -0.88 -9.15
CA LEU A 134 12.30 -0.98 -10.36
C LEU A 134 12.75 -2.24 -11.10
N MET A 135 11.85 -3.20 -11.25
CA MET A 135 12.14 -4.48 -11.89
C MET A 135 12.23 -4.29 -13.41
N LYS A 136 13.24 -4.90 -14.03
CA LYS A 136 13.44 -4.85 -15.49
C LYS A 136 12.42 -5.73 -16.21
N GLU A 137 12.13 -5.38 -17.46
CA GLU A 137 11.43 -6.27 -18.39
C GLU A 137 12.33 -7.45 -18.73
N GLU A 138 11.91 -8.67 -18.39
CA GLU A 138 12.38 -9.87 -19.08
C GLU A 138 11.51 -10.02 -20.33
N PHE A 139 12.10 -9.76 -21.49
CA PHE A 139 11.53 -10.20 -22.76
C PHE A 139 11.98 -11.66 -22.93
N GLU A 140 11.04 -12.60 -22.87
CA GLU A 140 11.26 -13.93 -23.45
C GLU A 140 11.09 -13.74 -24.96
N ASP A 141 12.19 -13.78 -25.70
CA ASP A 141 12.16 -13.77 -27.16
C ASP A 141 11.51 -15.10 -27.61
N ASP A 142 10.31 -15.02 -28.20
CA ASP A 142 9.54 -16.13 -28.80
C ASP A 142 10.23 -16.76 -30.04
N ASP A 143 11.54 -16.56 -30.22
CA ASP A 143 12.30 -16.98 -31.41
C ASP A 143 12.91 -18.40 -31.31
N ASP A 144 12.61 -19.16 -30.25
CA ASP A 144 13.12 -20.54 -30.02
C ASP A 144 12.05 -21.67 -30.21
N LEU A 145 11.05 -21.48 -31.10
CA LEU A 145 10.08 -22.53 -31.49
C LEU A 145 10.08 -22.87 -32.99
#